data_AF-A0A914X8D9-F1
#
_entry.id   AF-A0A914X8D9-F1
#
_cell.length_a   1.000
_cell.length_b   1.000
_cell.length_c   1.000
_cell.angle_alpha   90.00
_cell.angle_beta   90.00
_cell.angle_gamma   90.00
#
_symmetry.space_group_name_H-M   'P 1'
#
loop_
_entity.id
_entity.type
_entity.pdbx_description
1 polymer ?
#
loop_
_entity_poly.entity_id
_entity_poly.type
_entity_poly.pdbx_seq_one_letter_code
_entity_poly.pdbx_strand_id
1 'polypeptide(L)'
;MFPSVVKLFAAPFADSSLVNEWQTSHTDIWTQTVFHGIDLSSMFKPALDQQMSRPIVDTYLPNIIVAPTSTLAFSFTEKNEEDLNELTIPVDVKPSRTASVNGFTLWFDLDLVGSEQTITLSTSPFAPQTTVWQVRTLFKQPLLVEVGQRINGTVVLRANKKGTYDIVVDISAPAGRRQESYDMSEKTGRKVQLMQGPMVGFIPQSPTDHIFNSEWRPPLLTEAQQQQQQQQRHAEAQSQPLIRHMYDRIIYYYHYFRFHYVGRVTGSSLF
;
A
#
# COMPACT_ATOMS: atom_id res chain seq x y z
N MET A 1 -21.68 3.48 -10.95
CA MET A 1 -20.24 3.47 -11.27
C MET A 1 -19.60 2.23 -10.65
N PHE A 2 -18.60 1.64 -11.30
CA PHE A 2 -17.83 0.51 -10.76
C PHE A 2 -16.35 0.88 -10.71
N PRO A 3 -15.70 0.82 -9.54
CA PRO A 3 -16.27 0.53 -8.21
C PRO A 3 -17.28 1.60 -7.76
N SER A 4 -18.16 1.24 -6.84
CA SER A 4 -19.22 2.13 -6.35
C SER A 4 -18.81 2.80 -5.05
N VAL A 5 -18.30 2.01 -4.10
CA VAL A 5 -17.88 2.48 -2.77
C VAL A 5 -16.44 2.07 -2.54
N VAL A 6 -15.69 2.94 -1.88
CA VAL A 6 -14.37 2.61 -1.33
C VAL A 6 -14.40 2.73 0.17
N LYS A 7 -13.72 1.80 0.84
CA LYS A 7 -13.44 1.82 2.27
C LYS A 7 -11.94 1.85 2.45
N LEU A 8 -11.42 2.90 3.06
CA LEU A 8 -10.03 3.03 3.45
C LEU A 8 -9.91 2.68 4.92
N PHE A 9 -8.91 1.89 5.24
CA PHE A 9 -8.67 1.37 6.57
C PHE A 9 -7.31 1.81 7.06
N ALA A 10 -7.21 2.14 8.35
CA ALA A 10 -5.96 2.43 9.04
C ALA A 10 -5.95 1.78 10.41
N ALA A 11 -4.88 1.09 10.78
CA ALA A 11 -4.73 0.50 12.10
C ALA A 11 -3.29 0.64 12.64
N PRO A 12 -3.11 0.87 13.95
CA PRO A 12 -1.78 0.85 14.56
C PRO A 12 -1.24 -0.58 14.60
N PHE A 13 0.05 -0.75 14.31
CA PHE A 13 0.71 -2.06 14.39
C PHE A 13 2.00 -2.03 15.22
N ALA A 14 2.40 -3.20 15.70
CA ALA A 14 3.67 -3.43 16.40
C ALA A 14 4.41 -4.59 15.72
N ASP A 15 5.58 -4.29 15.17
CA ASP A 15 6.46 -5.21 14.43
C ASP A 15 7.92 -4.71 14.58
N SER A 16 8.55 -5.03 15.71
CA SER A 16 9.94 -4.61 15.96
C SER A 16 10.95 -5.30 15.03
N SER A 17 10.62 -6.50 14.53
CA SER A 17 11.43 -7.19 13.51
C SER A 17 11.50 -6.40 12.21
N LEU A 18 10.36 -5.91 11.72
CA LEU A 18 10.32 -5.01 10.56
C LEU A 18 11.16 -3.77 10.82
N VAL A 19 11.00 -3.12 11.97
CA VAL A 19 11.73 -1.89 12.28
C VAL A 19 13.24 -2.14 12.23
N ASN A 20 13.73 -3.19 12.90
CA ASN A 20 15.15 -3.50 12.93
C ASN A 20 15.69 -3.80 11.54
N GLU A 21 14.99 -4.63 10.76
CA GLU A 21 15.38 -4.92 9.37
C GLU A 21 15.34 -3.67 8.50
N TRP A 22 14.32 -2.83 8.65
CA TRP A 22 14.16 -1.62 7.85
C TRP A 22 15.25 -0.60 8.13
N GLN A 23 15.59 -0.44 9.40
CA GLN A 23 16.67 0.43 9.85
C GLN A 23 18.01 -0.04 9.29
N THR A 24 18.37 -1.31 9.41
CA THR A 24 19.67 -1.79 8.90
C THR A 24 19.73 -1.82 7.38
N SER A 25 18.59 -2.09 6.72
CA SER A 25 18.51 -2.11 5.26
C SER A 25 18.95 -0.76 4.67
N HIS A 26 20.06 -0.79 3.93
CA HIS A 26 20.64 0.37 3.24
C HIS A 26 21.15 1.51 4.13
N THR A 27 21.14 1.38 5.46
CA THR A 27 21.76 2.39 6.35
C THR A 27 23.08 1.96 6.97
N ASP A 28 23.37 0.65 7.03
CA ASP A 28 24.59 0.11 7.64
C ASP A 28 25.89 0.68 7.02
N ILE A 29 25.89 0.99 5.72
CA ILE A 29 27.04 1.61 5.05
C ILE A 29 27.43 2.95 5.67
N TRP A 30 26.47 3.70 6.18
CA TRP A 30 26.70 5.00 6.80
C TRP A 30 27.25 4.89 8.22
N THR A 31 27.43 3.68 8.76
CA THR A 31 28.14 3.49 10.04
C THR A 31 29.66 3.38 9.87
N GLN A 32 30.14 3.25 8.63
CA GLN A 32 31.55 3.03 8.31
C GLN A 32 32.37 4.32 8.47
N THR A 33 33.45 4.25 9.26
CA THR A 33 34.35 5.39 9.51
C THR A 33 35.58 5.44 8.58
N VAL A 34 35.80 4.39 7.79
CA VAL A 34 36.99 4.24 6.92
C VAL A 34 36.63 3.69 5.53
N PHE A 35 35.44 4.03 5.01
CA PHE A 35 35.00 3.60 3.69
C PHE A 35 35.86 4.24 2.60
N HIS A 36 36.79 3.47 2.01
CA HIS A 36 37.84 3.98 1.12
C HIS A 36 38.63 5.16 1.71
N GLY A 37 38.83 5.16 3.03
CA GLY A 37 39.52 6.25 3.75
C GLY A 37 38.66 7.47 4.08
N ILE A 38 37.34 7.40 3.84
CA ILE A 38 36.37 8.45 4.16
C ILE A 38 35.46 7.99 5.30
N ASP A 39 35.22 8.87 6.27
CA ASP A 39 34.25 8.64 7.35
C ASP A 39 32.83 9.03 6.90
N LEU A 40 31.94 8.04 6.82
CA LEU A 40 30.54 8.21 6.44
C LEU A 40 29.59 8.35 7.64
N SER A 41 30.08 8.18 8.88
CA SER A 41 29.27 8.14 10.11
C SER A 41 28.38 9.35 10.32
N SER A 42 28.81 10.53 9.86
CA SER A 42 28.04 11.77 9.91
C SER A 42 26.72 11.72 9.12
N MET A 43 26.63 10.86 8.09
CA MET A 43 25.46 10.71 7.24
C MET A 43 24.47 9.65 7.75
N PHE A 44 24.81 8.89 8.79
CA PHE A 44 23.96 7.83 9.31
C PHE A 44 22.58 8.33 9.73
N LYS A 45 22.52 9.41 10.52
CA LYS A 45 21.26 9.97 10.99
C LYS A 45 20.35 10.46 9.85
N PRO A 46 20.83 11.30 8.91
CA PRO A 46 20.04 11.69 7.73
C PRO A 46 19.55 10.50 6.91
N ALA A 47 20.39 9.49 6.67
CA ALA A 47 20.02 8.31 5.91
C ALA A 47 18.95 7.48 6.62
N LEU A 48 19.08 7.29 7.94
CA LEU A 48 18.08 6.62 8.77
C LEU A 48 16.75 7.39 8.78
N ASP A 49 16.80 8.71 8.92
CA ASP A 49 15.62 9.57 8.89
C ASP A 49 14.90 9.47 7.54
N GLN A 50 15.63 9.44 6.43
CA GLN A 50 15.07 9.24 5.09
C GLN A 50 14.46 7.84 4.96
N GLN A 51 15.18 6.79 5.36
CA GLN A 51 14.73 5.41 5.25
C GLN A 51 13.44 5.17 6.05
N MET A 52 13.36 5.68 7.28
CA MET A 52 12.16 5.59 8.13
C MET A 52 10.96 6.38 7.56
N SER A 53 11.20 7.38 6.71
CA SER A 53 10.14 8.20 6.08
C SER A 53 9.57 7.57 4.79
N ARG A 54 10.06 6.40 4.37
CA ARG A 54 9.56 5.71 3.16
C ARG A 54 8.42 4.76 3.52
N PRO A 55 7.25 4.88 2.86
CA PRO A 55 6.19 3.88 2.98
C PRO A 55 6.69 2.50 2.52
N ILE A 56 6.34 1.48 3.28
CA ILE A 56 6.65 0.09 2.96
C ILE A 56 5.41 -0.53 2.36
N VAL A 57 5.58 -1.22 1.23
CA VAL A 57 4.48 -1.90 0.55
C VAL A 57 4.77 -3.39 0.53
N ASP A 58 3.99 -4.15 1.31
CA ASP A 58 4.19 -5.57 1.50
C ASP A 58 2.94 -6.29 2.01
N THR A 59 3.15 -7.52 2.50
CA THR A 59 2.13 -8.31 3.18
C THR A 59 2.65 -8.77 4.53
N TYR A 60 1.72 -8.97 5.47
CA TYR A 60 2.01 -9.35 6.84
C TYR A 60 0.83 -10.12 7.44
N LEU A 61 1.08 -10.83 8.53
CA LEU A 61 0.04 -11.51 9.29
C LEU A 61 -0.72 -10.48 10.17
N PRO A 62 -2.05 -10.54 10.26
CA PRO A 62 -2.84 -9.55 11.01
C PRO A 62 -2.54 -9.44 12.51
N ASN A 63 -1.83 -10.41 13.09
CA ASN A 63 -1.49 -10.42 14.52
C ASN A 63 -0.65 -9.21 14.96
N ILE A 64 0.04 -8.53 14.04
CA ILE A 64 0.79 -7.31 14.35
C ILE A 64 -0.12 -6.12 14.66
N ILE A 65 -1.38 -6.14 14.24
CA ILE A 65 -2.35 -5.06 14.50
C ILE A 65 -2.67 -5.01 15.99
N VAL A 66 -2.60 -3.81 16.58
CA VAL A 66 -2.65 -3.60 18.04
C VAL A 66 -4.03 -3.13 18.51
N ALA A 67 -4.81 -2.48 17.66
CA ALA A 67 -6.12 -1.92 18.00
C ALA A 67 -7.12 -2.18 16.87
N PRO A 68 -8.44 -2.04 17.12
CA PRO A 68 -9.44 -2.04 16.05
C PRO A 68 -9.12 -1.03 14.95
N THR A 69 -9.55 -1.35 13.73
CA THR A 69 -9.29 -0.54 12.55
C THR A 69 -10.16 0.71 12.51
N SER A 70 -9.56 1.85 12.16
CA SER A 70 -10.26 3.08 11.81
C SER A 70 -10.62 3.08 10.32
N THR A 71 -11.80 3.57 9.97
CA THR A 71 -12.36 3.43 8.61
C THR A 71 -12.86 4.76 8.08
N LEU A 72 -12.55 5.06 6.82
CA LEU A 72 -13.21 6.09 6.02
C LEU A 72 -13.89 5.41 4.84
N ALA A 73 -15.20 5.58 4.70
CA ALA A 73 -15.97 5.01 3.60
C ALA A 73 -16.68 6.12 2.83
N PHE A 74 -16.66 6.05 1.50
CA PHE A 74 -17.43 6.98 0.67
C PHE A 74 -17.79 6.36 -0.68
N SER A 75 -18.89 6.85 -1.25
CA SER A 75 -19.31 6.52 -2.61
C SER A 75 -18.61 7.43 -3.60
N PHE A 76 -18.03 6.86 -4.66
CA PHE A 76 -17.45 7.65 -5.74
C PHE A 76 -18.52 8.42 -6.54
N THR A 77 -19.80 8.08 -6.39
CA THR A 77 -20.90 8.80 -7.07
C THR A 77 -21.31 10.08 -6.31
N GLU A 78 -20.99 10.15 -5.02
CA GLU A 78 -21.37 11.28 -4.15
C GLU A 78 -20.24 12.31 -3.99
N LYS A 79 -18.99 11.89 -4.22
CA LYS A 79 -17.78 12.70 -4.05
C LYS A 79 -17.37 13.38 -5.35
N ASN A 80 -17.00 14.66 -5.27
CA ASN A 80 -16.35 15.37 -6.37
C ASN A 80 -14.84 15.06 -6.40
N GLU A 81 -14.18 15.40 -7.50
CA GLU A 81 -12.73 15.20 -7.64
C GLU A 81 -11.94 15.96 -6.56
N GLU A 82 -12.36 17.17 -6.23
CA GLU A 82 -11.72 18.00 -5.20
C GLU A 82 -11.75 17.35 -3.81
N ASP A 83 -12.78 16.56 -3.52
CA ASP A 83 -12.91 15.84 -2.24
C ASP A 83 -11.91 14.69 -2.10
N LEU A 84 -11.28 14.28 -3.20
CA LEU A 84 -10.23 13.27 -3.20
C LEU A 84 -8.85 13.87 -2.94
N ASN A 85 -8.70 15.21 -3.00
CA ASN A 85 -7.42 15.85 -2.72
C ASN A 85 -6.98 15.65 -1.26
N GLU A 86 -7.93 15.49 -0.34
CA GLU A 86 -7.62 15.22 1.06
C GLU A 86 -8.63 14.24 1.67
N LEU A 87 -8.15 13.05 2.03
CA LEU A 87 -8.95 11.98 2.62
C LEU A 87 -8.51 11.77 4.07
N THR A 88 -9.38 12.12 5.02
CA THR A 88 -9.08 12.05 6.45
C THR A 88 -9.76 10.85 7.09
N ILE A 89 -8.95 9.93 7.62
CA ILE A 89 -9.40 8.80 8.44
C ILE A 89 -9.26 9.21 9.91
N PRO A 90 -10.38 9.43 10.65
CA PRO A 90 -10.32 9.74 12.06
C PRO A 90 -9.90 8.50 12.86
N VAL A 91 -9.02 8.70 13.84
CA VAL A 91 -8.53 7.64 14.74
C VAL A 91 -9.05 7.94 16.14
N ASP A 92 -9.82 7.02 16.70
CA ASP A 92 -10.20 6.95 18.12
C ASP A 92 -10.33 5.47 18.47
N VAL A 93 -9.22 4.86 18.85
CA VAL A 93 -9.11 3.40 19.03
C VAL A 93 -8.48 3.06 20.37
N LYS A 94 -8.82 1.88 20.89
CA LYS A 94 -8.23 1.33 22.10
C LYS A 94 -7.41 0.08 21.78
N PRO A 95 -6.12 0.03 22.13
CA PRO A 95 -5.31 -1.18 22.00
C PRO A 95 -5.94 -2.37 22.72
N SER A 96 -5.94 -3.53 22.05
CA SER A 96 -6.34 -4.81 22.63
C SER A 96 -5.25 -5.44 23.49
N ARG A 97 -4.00 -4.95 23.37
CA ARG A 97 -2.84 -5.34 24.18
C ARG A 97 -1.88 -4.17 24.36
N THR A 98 -1.07 -4.23 25.42
CA THR A 98 0.07 -3.34 25.60
C THR A 98 1.13 -3.63 24.54
N ALA A 99 1.60 -2.61 23.84
CA ALA A 99 2.59 -2.77 22.77
C ALA A 99 3.35 -1.47 22.50
N SER A 100 4.49 -1.60 21.81
CA SER A 100 5.19 -0.48 21.20
C SER A 100 4.68 -0.31 19.77
N VAL A 101 3.80 0.66 19.54
CA VAL A 101 3.25 0.95 18.20
C VAL A 101 4.37 1.51 17.33
N ASN A 102 4.73 0.76 16.30
CA ASN A 102 5.80 1.12 15.38
C ASN A 102 5.31 1.99 14.23
N GLY A 103 4.01 2.07 14.00
CA GLY A 103 3.42 2.94 12.98
C GLY A 103 2.00 2.51 12.62
N PHE A 104 1.54 2.91 11.43
CA PHE A 104 0.20 2.60 10.92
C PHE A 104 0.27 1.75 9.66
N THR A 105 -0.68 0.84 9.53
CA THR A 105 -0.90 0.13 8.29
C THR A 105 -2.22 0.51 7.66
N LEU A 106 -2.20 0.66 6.34
CA LEU A 106 -3.31 1.08 5.52
C LEU A 106 -3.60 0.03 4.45
N TRP A 107 -4.88 -0.17 4.19
CA TRP A 107 -5.40 -0.99 3.10
C TRP A 107 -6.77 -0.46 2.68
N PHE A 108 -7.36 -1.06 1.66
CA PHE A 108 -8.67 -0.64 1.18
C PHE A 108 -9.51 -1.82 0.70
N ASP A 109 -10.83 -1.62 0.75
CA ASP A 109 -11.81 -2.47 0.09
C ASP A 109 -12.60 -1.64 -0.94
N LEU A 110 -13.00 -2.28 -2.03
CA LEU A 110 -13.86 -1.70 -3.05
C LEU A 110 -15.12 -2.54 -3.16
N ASP A 111 -16.28 -1.91 -3.00
CA ASP A 111 -17.56 -2.55 -3.25
C ASP A 111 -18.02 -2.23 -4.68
N LEU A 112 -18.26 -3.29 -5.43
CA LEU A 112 -18.85 -3.30 -6.76
C LEU A 112 -20.35 -3.58 -6.57
N VAL A 113 -21.15 -2.51 -6.44
CA VAL A 113 -22.59 -2.62 -6.18
C VAL A 113 -23.34 -2.81 -7.50
N GLY A 114 -23.71 -4.05 -7.81
CA GLY A 114 -24.56 -4.41 -8.94
C GLY A 114 -26.04 -4.42 -8.59
N SER A 115 -26.89 -4.58 -9.63
CA SER A 115 -28.34 -4.66 -9.47
C SER A 115 -28.80 -5.92 -8.73
N GLU A 116 -28.07 -7.03 -8.86
CA GLU A 116 -28.42 -8.31 -8.23
C GLU A 116 -27.58 -8.61 -6.99
N GLN A 117 -26.30 -8.26 -7.01
CA GLN A 117 -25.37 -8.55 -5.92
C GLN A 117 -24.29 -7.47 -5.80
N THR A 118 -23.73 -7.36 -4.58
CA THR A 118 -22.53 -6.56 -4.32
C THR A 118 -21.33 -7.49 -4.17
N ILE A 119 -20.25 -7.21 -4.91
CA ILE A 119 -18.97 -7.94 -4.80
C ILE A 119 -17.95 -7.02 -4.14
N THR A 120 -17.30 -7.48 -3.08
CA THR A 120 -16.23 -6.72 -2.42
C THR A 120 -14.86 -7.25 -2.85
N LEU A 121 -14.02 -6.37 -3.43
CA LEU A 121 -12.61 -6.61 -3.61
C LEU A 121 -11.86 -6.08 -2.39
N SER A 122 -11.30 -6.96 -1.57
CA SER A 122 -10.57 -6.58 -0.36
C SER A 122 -9.07 -6.76 -0.52
N THR A 123 -8.30 -5.76 -0.07
CA THR A 123 -6.84 -5.85 0.10
C THR A 123 -6.45 -6.02 1.57
N SER A 124 -7.43 -6.35 2.41
CA SER A 124 -7.26 -6.53 3.84
C SER A 124 -6.22 -7.62 4.16
N PRO A 125 -5.37 -7.42 5.18
CA PRO A 125 -4.46 -8.49 5.64
C PRO A 125 -5.23 -9.70 6.21
N PHE A 126 -6.53 -9.55 6.50
CA PHE A 126 -7.42 -10.62 6.94
C PHE A 126 -8.02 -11.44 5.79
N ALA A 127 -7.89 -10.97 4.54
CA ALA A 127 -8.38 -11.64 3.35
C ALA A 127 -7.28 -12.52 2.71
N PRO A 128 -7.63 -13.46 1.82
CA PRO A 128 -6.65 -14.19 1.02
C PRO A 128 -5.70 -13.24 0.30
N GLN A 129 -4.43 -13.62 0.19
CA GLN A 129 -3.40 -12.77 -0.36
C GLN A 129 -3.74 -12.35 -1.79
N THR A 130 -3.72 -11.04 -2.04
CA THR A 130 -3.87 -10.48 -3.39
C THR A 130 -2.52 -10.03 -3.95
N THR A 131 -2.47 -9.74 -5.24
CA THR A 131 -1.31 -9.09 -5.88
C THR A 131 -1.17 -7.62 -5.48
N VAL A 132 -2.18 -7.04 -4.82
CA VAL A 132 -2.17 -5.69 -4.24
C VAL A 132 -1.76 -5.79 -2.78
N TRP A 133 -0.71 -5.05 -2.44
CA TRP A 133 -0.06 -5.10 -1.15
C TRP A 133 -0.60 -4.02 -0.21
N GLN A 134 -0.47 -4.26 1.09
CA GLN A 134 -0.79 -3.29 2.13
C GLN A 134 0.31 -2.24 2.23
N VAL A 135 -0.01 -1.06 2.77
CA VAL A 135 0.97 -0.01 3.04
C VAL A 135 1.25 0.02 4.54
N ARG A 136 2.52 0.14 4.94
CA ARG A 136 2.94 0.36 6.32
C ARG A 136 3.79 1.62 6.40
N THR A 137 3.47 2.50 7.33
CA THR A 137 4.28 3.66 7.69
C THR A 137 4.98 3.39 9.03
N LEU A 138 6.19 3.91 9.21
CA LEU A 138 6.98 3.69 10.43
C LEU A 138 7.24 4.99 11.16
N PHE A 139 6.97 5.00 12.46
CA PHE A 139 7.40 6.08 13.32
C PHE A 139 8.90 6.00 13.56
N LYS A 140 9.58 7.14 13.48
CA LYS A 140 11.00 7.28 13.87
C LYS A 140 11.23 6.89 15.32
N GLN A 141 10.24 7.18 16.17
CA GLN A 141 10.21 6.73 17.56
C GLN A 141 8.91 5.96 17.80
N PRO A 142 8.96 4.70 18.24
CA PRO A 142 7.74 3.96 18.57
C PRO A 142 6.90 4.65 19.65
N LEU A 143 5.57 4.49 19.62
CA LEU A 143 4.66 5.01 20.63
C LEU A 143 4.25 3.88 21.57
N LEU A 144 4.64 3.96 22.85
CA LEU A 144 4.21 2.99 23.85
C LEU A 144 2.74 3.21 24.19
N VAL A 145 1.95 2.14 24.14
CA VAL A 145 0.53 2.17 24.50
C VAL A 145 0.20 0.98 25.38
N GLU A 146 -0.65 1.22 26.37
CA GLU A 146 -1.16 0.16 27.24
C GLU A 146 -2.56 -0.26 26.80
N VAL A 147 -2.94 -1.50 27.16
CA VAL A 147 -4.28 -2.01 26.94
C VAL A 147 -5.33 -1.06 27.52
N GLY A 148 -6.36 -0.74 26.72
CA GLY A 148 -7.47 0.12 27.14
C GLY A 148 -7.20 1.64 27.10
N GLN A 149 -5.95 2.08 26.91
CA GLN A 149 -5.66 3.50 26.65
C GLN A 149 -6.26 3.93 25.30
N ARG A 150 -6.53 5.24 25.14
CA ARG A 150 -7.00 5.76 23.85
C ARG A 150 -5.83 6.25 23.00
N ILE A 151 -5.85 5.89 21.72
CA ILE A 151 -5.06 6.50 20.66
C ILE A 151 -6.02 7.35 19.84
N ASN A 152 -5.81 8.66 19.81
CA ASN A 152 -6.67 9.62 19.12
C ASN A 152 -5.88 10.40 18.07
N GLY A 153 -6.51 10.79 16.97
CA GLY A 153 -5.88 11.63 15.95
C GLY A 153 -6.44 11.40 14.55
N THR A 154 -5.59 11.54 13.54
CA THR A 154 -5.96 11.37 12.14
C THR A 154 -4.86 10.69 11.34
N VAL A 155 -5.29 9.96 10.31
CA VAL A 155 -4.45 9.56 9.19
C VAL A 155 -5.02 10.23 7.95
N VAL A 156 -4.25 11.13 7.34
CA VAL A 156 -4.68 11.93 6.19
C VAL A 156 -3.91 11.49 4.96
N LEU A 157 -4.61 11.16 3.88
CA LEU A 157 -4.00 11.03 2.56
C LEU A 157 -4.21 12.34 1.81
N ARG A 158 -3.14 13.05 1.49
CA ARG A 158 -3.18 14.32 0.75
C ARG A 158 -2.59 14.16 -0.64
N ALA A 159 -3.37 14.45 -1.67
CA ALA A 159 -2.92 14.40 -3.05
C ALA A 159 -1.73 15.36 -3.24
N ASN A 160 -0.68 14.88 -3.90
CA ASN A 160 0.51 15.65 -4.17
C ASN A 160 0.68 15.92 -5.68
N LYS A 161 1.56 16.88 -6.01
CA LYS A 161 1.84 17.28 -7.40
C LYS A 161 2.49 16.19 -8.26
N LYS A 162 2.86 15.06 -7.66
CA LYS A 162 3.46 13.90 -8.33
C LYS A 162 2.41 12.88 -8.80
N GLY A 163 1.10 13.18 -8.65
CA GLY A 163 0.02 12.26 -8.99
C GLY A 163 -0.12 11.10 -8.00
N THR A 164 0.38 11.28 -6.77
CA THR A 164 0.30 10.31 -5.67
C THR A 164 -0.26 11.00 -4.41
N TYR A 165 -0.13 10.36 -3.25
CA TYR A 165 -0.56 10.92 -1.97
C TYR A 165 0.60 10.98 -0.97
N ASP A 166 0.62 12.02 -0.16
CA ASP A 166 1.37 12.05 1.10
C ASP A 166 0.47 11.49 2.20
N ILE A 167 0.97 10.53 2.96
CA ILE A 167 0.30 10.00 4.16
C ILE A 167 0.79 10.80 5.36
N VAL A 168 -0.09 11.55 6.00
CA VAL A 168 0.21 12.29 7.22
C VAL A 168 -0.46 11.58 8.39
N VAL A 169 0.34 11.07 9.32
CA VAL A 169 -0.13 10.44 10.55
C VAL A 169 0.08 11.40 11.69
N ASP A 170 -1.00 11.79 12.36
CA ASP A 170 -0.97 12.67 13.52
C ASP A 170 -1.81 12.06 14.64
N ILE A 171 -1.16 11.39 15.58
CA ILE A 171 -1.80 10.63 16.64
C ILE A 171 -1.23 10.94 18.01
N SER A 172 -2.07 10.84 19.03
CA SER A 172 -1.75 11.11 20.42
C SER A 172 -2.26 9.99 21.32
N ALA A 173 -1.43 9.59 22.26
CA ALA A 173 -1.76 8.68 23.36
C ALA A 173 -1.13 9.22 24.66
N PRO A 174 -1.42 8.65 25.84
CA PRO A 174 -0.85 9.13 27.10
C PRO A 174 0.69 9.21 27.12
N ALA A 175 1.39 8.32 26.40
CA ALA A 175 2.85 8.33 26.30
C ALA A 175 3.43 9.41 25.36
N GLY A 176 2.58 10.14 24.61
CA GLY A 176 2.99 11.24 23.75
C GLY A 176 2.29 11.27 22.38
N ARG A 177 2.74 12.21 21.55
CA ARG A 177 2.24 12.44 20.19
C ARG A 177 3.24 11.95 19.14
N ARG A 178 2.75 11.45 18.01
CA ARG A 178 3.52 11.19 16.79
C ARG A 178 2.89 11.96 15.64
N GLN A 179 3.70 12.75 14.96
CA GLN A 179 3.30 13.51 13.79
C GLN A 179 4.36 13.31 12.70
N GLU A 180 4.04 12.50 11.70
CA GLU A 180 4.98 12.12 10.64
C GLU A 180 4.27 12.11 9.27
N SER A 181 5.03 12.36 8.21
CA SER A 181 4.53 12.46 6.83
C SER A 181 5.37 11.57 5.93
N TYR A 182 4.71 10.84 5.04
CA TYR A 182 5.33 9.85 4.15
C TYR A 182 4.86 10.04 2.71
N ASP A 183 5.79 10.16 1.76
CA ASP A 183 5.45 10.35 0.34
C ASP A 183 5.30 9.00 -0.37
N MET A 184 4.10 8.71 -0.90
CA MET A 184 3.83 7.45 -1.61
C MET A 184 4.56 7.31 -2.95
N SER A 185 5.15 8.38 -3.49
CA SER A 185 6.06 8.29 -4.63
C SER A 185 7.38 7.61 -4.27
N GLU A 186 7.81 7.68 -3.00
CA GLU A 186 9.07 7.09 -2.49
C GLU A 186 8.90 5.69 -1.86
N LYS A 187 7.69 5.13 -1.97
CA LYS A 187 7.34 3.81 -1.45
C LYS A 187 8.31 2.73 -1.92
N THR A 188 8.51 1.73 -1.07
CA THR A 188 9.41 0.61 -1.35
C THR A 188 8.67 -0.71 -1.22
N GLY A 189 8.75 -1.54 -2.25
CA GLY A 189 8.21 -2.89 -2.20
C GLY A 189 9.11 -3.79 -1.36
N ARG A 190 8.54 -4.47 -0.37
CA ARG A 190 9.23 -5.51 0.40
C ARG A 190 8.58 -6.87 0.11
N LYS A 191 9.35 -7.79 -0.46
CA LYS A 191 8.87 -9.15 -0.73
C LYS A 191 8.94 -9.96 0.55
N VAL A 192 7.78 -10.30 1.12
CA VAL A 192 7.68 -11.21 2.26
C VAL A 192 7.21 -12.57 1.74
N GLN A 193 8.05 -13.60 1.88
CA GLN A 193 7.63 -14.98 1.69
C GLN A 193 6.92 -15.42 2.97
N LEU A 194 5.61 -15.22 3.04
CA LEU A 194 4.82 -15.87 4.10
C LEU A 194 4.93 -17.38 3.85
N MET A 195 5.42 -18.14 4.83
CA MET A 195 5.40 -19.61 4.78
C MET A 195 3.96 -20.09 4.95
N GLN A 196 3.13 -19.84 3.93
CA GLN A 196 1.95 -20.64 3.72
C GLN A 196 2.47 -21.95 3.12
N GLY A 197 2.13 -23.09 3.74
CA GLY A 197 2.43 -24.40 3.17
C GLY A 197 1.94 -24.48 1.72
N PRO A 198 2.44 -25.43 0.90
CA PRO A 198 2.02 -25.55 -0.48
C PRO A 198 0.49 -25.51 -0.52
N MET A 199 -0.07 -24.57 -1.28
CA MET A 199 -1.49 -24.51 -1.57
C MET A 199 -1.91 -25.90 -2.06
N VAL A 200 -2.58 -26.69 -1.22
CA VAL A 200 -3.12 -27.97 -1.63
C VAL A 200 -4.31 -27.64 -2.52
N GLY A 201 -4.09 -27.74 -3.83
CA GLY A 201 -5.12 -27.59 -4.86
C GLY A 201 -5.16 -26.20 -5.49
N PHE A 202 -4.26 -25.96 -6.44
CA PHE A 202 -4.52 -25.44 -7.79
C PHE A 202 -3.24 -24.81 -8.33
N ILE A 203 -2.46 -25.59 -9.08
CA ILE A 203 -1.59 -25.03 -10.11
C ILE A 203 -2.46 -24.99 -11.36
N PRO A 204 -3.05 -23.86 -11.78
CA PRO A 204 -3.54 -23.78 -13.14
C PRO A 204 -2.30 -23.70 -14.02
N GLN A 205 -1.88 -24.84 -14.59
CA GLN A 205 -1.06 -24.79 -15.79
C GLN A 205 -1.94 -24.19 -16.88
N SER A 206 -1.88 -22.86 -17.04
CA SER A 206 -2.53 -22.19 -18.14
C SER A 206 -1.77 -22.55 -19.42
N PRO A 207 -2.44 -23.01 -20.49
CA PRO A 207 -1.81 -23.24 -21.78
C PRO A 207 -1.14 -21.99 -22.39
N THR A 208 -1.38 -20.80 -21.82
CA THR A 208 -0.88 -19.52 -22.30
C THR A 208 0.49 -19.13 -21.73
N ASP A 209 0.98 -19.77 -20.67
CA ASP A 209 2.28 -19.44 -20.06
C ASP A 209 3.46 -19.80 -21.00
N HIS A 210 3.26 -20.76 -21.90
CA HIS A 210 4.23 -21.07 -22.95
C HIS A 210 4.25 -20.04 -24.08
N ILE A 211 3.14 -19.34 -24.34
CA ILE A 211 3.02 -18.38 -25.45
C ILE A 211 3.66 -17.03 -25.05
N PHE A 212 3.51 -16.61 -23.79
CA PHE A 212 4.03 -15.31 -23.33
C PHE A 212 5.56 -15.25 -23.29
N ASN A 213 6.24 -16.38 -23.04
CA ASN A 213 7.70 -16.41 -22.94
C ASN A 213 8.42 -16.62 -24.28
N SER A 214 7.73 -17.02 -25.36
CA SER A 214 8.39 -17.34 -26.63
C SER A 214 8.22 -16.28 -27.74
N GLU A 215 7.19 -15.42 -27.71
CA GLU A 215 6.83 -14.63 -28.90
C GLU A 215 6.73 -13.10 -28.75
N TRP A 216 7.00 -12.51 -27.58
CA TRP A 216 7.04 -11.05 -27.44
C TRP A 216 8.46 -10.53 -27.23
N ARG A 217 9.13 -10.18 -28.33
CA ARG A 217 10.28 -9.26 -28.30
C ARG A 217 9.78 -7.86 -28.68
N PRO A 218 9.82 -6.86 -27.80
CA PRO A 218 9.57 -5.49 -28.21
C PRO A 218 10.54 -5.11 -29.35
N PRO A 219 10.10 -4.37 -30.38
CA PRO A 219 11.01 -3.85 -31.37
C PRO A 219 12.07 -2.97 -30.69
N LEU A 220 13.33 -3.11 -31.10
CA LEU A 220 14.44 -2.30 -30.59
C LEU A 220 14.21 -0.84 -31.00
N LEU A 221 13.68 -0.05 -30.07
CA LEU A 221 13.53 1.40 -30.23
C LEU A 221 14.90 2.06 -30.13
N THR A 222 15.16 3.02 -31.02
CA THR A 222 16.35 3.89 -30.93
C THR A 222 16.28 4.77 -29.68
N GLU A 223 17.42 5.21 -29.14
CA GLU A 223 17.48 6.04 -27.91
C GLU A 223 16.62 7.31 -28.01
N ALA A 224 16.53 7.91 -29.20
CA ALA A 224 15.68 9.07 -29.46
C ALA A 224 14.18 8.74 -29.31
N GLN A 225 13.74 7.58 -29.80
CA GLN A 225 12.35 7.13 -29.66
C GLN A 225 12.03 6.75 -28.22
N GLN A 226 13.00 6.19 -27.48
CA GLN A 226 12.84 5.91 -26.05
C GLN A 226 12.69 7.21 -25.25
N GLN A 227 13.52 8.23 -25.50
CA GLN A 227 13.43 9.53 -24.84
C GLN A 227 12.10 10.25 -25.16
N GLN A 228 11.66 10.21 -26.42
CA GLN A 228 10.42 10.85 -26.83
C GLN A 228 9.19 10.17 -26.21
N GLN A 229 9.21 8.84 -26.11
CA GLN A 229 8.16 8.07 -25.44
C GLN A 229 8.20 8.25 -23.92
N GLN A 230 9.39 8.43 -23.33
CA GLN A 230 9.54 8.78 -21.91
C GLN A 230 9.00 10.19 -21.62
N GLN A 231 9.30 11.17 -22.48
CA GLN A 231 8.77 12.52 -22.39
C GLN A 231 7.26 12.58 -22.60
N GLN A 232 6.71 11.82 -23.54
CA GLN A 232 5.26 11.68 -23.71
C GLN A 232 4.60 11.03 -22.49
N ARG A 233 5.17 9.96 -21.93
CA ARG A 233 4.69 9.37 -20.67
C ARG A 233 4.79 10.32 -19.48
N HIS A 234 5.84 11.15 -19.41
CA HIS A 234 5.98 12.18 -18.38
C HIS A 234 4.95 13.30 -18.54
N ALA A 235 4.64 13.72 -19.77
CA ALA A 235 3.62 14.72 -20.06
C ALA A 235 2.19 14.19 -19.83
N GLU A 236 1.94 12.91 -20.14
CA GLU A 236 0.66 12.23 -19.86
C GLU A 236 0.49 12.00 -18.35
N ALA A 237 1.53 11.59 -17.62
CA ALA A 237 1.47 11.44 -16.16
C ALA A 237 1.26 12.78 -15.42
N GLN A 238 1.69 13.90 -15.99
CA GLN A 238 1.45 15.24 -15.45
C GLN A 238 0.07 15.81 -15.78
N SER A 239 -0.63 15.28 -16.80
CA SER A 239 -1.93 15.79 -17.27
C SER A 239 -3.12 14.90 -16.93
N GLN A 240 -2.90 13.72 -16.32
CA GLN A 240 -3.98 12.83 -15.94
C GLN A 240 -4.56 13.20 -14.56
N PRO A 241 -5.88 13.40 -14.45
CA PRO A 241 -6.54 13.64 -13.16
C PRO A 241 -6.31 12.46 -12.21
N LEU A 242 -6.16 12.72 -10.91
CA LEU A 242 -5.85 11.72 -9.88
C LEU A 242 -6.83 10.55 -9.87
N ILE A 243 -8.08 10.82 -10.25
CA ILE A 243 -9.14 9.83 -10.47
C ILE A 243 -8.69 8.81 -11.50
N ARG A 244 -8.12 9.20 -12.65
CA ARG A 244 -7.76 8.28 -13.72
C ARG A 244 -6.64 7.32 -13.34
N HIS A 245 -5.69 7.73 -12.50
CA HIS A 245 -4.62 6.83 -12.04
C HIS A 245 -5.09 5.77 -11.04
N MET A 246 -6.00 6.14 -10.12
CA MET A 246 -6.67 5.18 -9.24
C MET A 246 -7.64 4.30 -10.04
N TYR A 247 -8.46 4.89 -10.91
CA TYR A 247 -9.41 4.17 -11.76
C TYR A 247 -8.72 3.23 -12.75
N ASP A 248 -7.64 3.61 -13.41
CA ASP A 248 -6.97 2.76 -14.41
C ASP A 248 -6.33 1.54 -13.75
N ARG A 249 -5.78 1.69 -12.52
CA ARG A 249 -5.34 0.53 -11.73
C ARG A 249 -6.52 -0.31 -11.27
N ILE A 250 -7.60 0.30 -10.79
CA ILE A 250 -8.80 -0.43 -10.34
C ILE A 250 -9.48 -1.17 -11.50
N ILE A 251 -9.54 -0.58 -12.70
CA ILE A 251 -10.08 -1.19 -13.93
C ILE A 251 -9.16 -2.32 -14.40
N TYR A 252 -7.83 -2.14 -14.32
CA TYR A 252 -6.88 -3.23 -14.57
C TYR A 252 -7.16 -4.43 -13.65
N TYR A 253 -7.40 -4.20 -12.36
CA TYR A 253 -7.76 -5.26 -11.42
C TYR A 253 -9.16 -5.83 -11.66
N TYR A 254 -10.14 -5.01 -12.06
CA TYR A 254 -11.47 -5.48 -12.46
C TYR A 254 -11.39 -6.41 -13.69
N HIS A 255 -10.57 -6.08 -14.69
CA HIS A 255 -10.33 -6.96 -15.84
C HIS A 255 -9.61 -8.25 -15.43
N TYR A 256 -8.56 -8.16 -14.61
CA TYR A 256 -7.89 -9.34 -14.08
C TYR A 256 -8.86 -10.28 -13.34
N PHE A 257 -9.75 -9.73 -12.49
CA PHE A 257 -10.74 -10.53 -11.75
C PHE A 257 -11.86 -11.08 -12.63
N ARG A 258 -12.35 -10.31 -13.61
CA ARG A 258 -13.38 -10.75 -14.57
C ARG A 258 -12.89 -11.91 -15.42
N PHE A 259 -11.63 -11.89 -15.87
CA PHE A 259 -11.05 -12.96 -16.69
C PHE A 259 -10.68 -14.21 -15.89
N HIS A 260 -10.31 -14.08 -14.61
CA HIS A 260 -9.84 -15.23 -13.82
C HIS A 260 -10.86 -15.82 -12.82
N TYR A 261 -11.86 -15.07 -12.38
CA TYR A 261 -12.81 -15.53 -11.35
C TYR A 261 -14.28 -15.57 -11.79
N VAL A 262 -14.72 -14.69 -12.69
CA VAL A 262 -16.13 -14.66 -13.13
C VAL A 262 -16.41 -15.62 -14.28
N GLY A 263 -15.38 -16.08 -15.01
CA GLY A 263 -15.51 -17.08 -16.08
C GLY A 263 -15.91 -18.50 -15.64
N ARG A 264 -16.19 -18.74 -14.35
CA ARG A 264 -16.62 -20.04 -13.83
C ARG A 264 -18.07 -20.11 -13.31
N VAL A 265 -18.83 -19.02 -13.32
CA VAL A 265 -20.23 -19.05 -12.82
C VAL A 265 -21.28 -19.13 -13.94
N THR A 266 -20.91 -18.97 -15.22
CA THR A 266 -21.81 -19.30 -16.35
C THR A 266 -21.48 -20.69 -16.90
N GLY A 267 -21.87 -21.71 -16.15
CA GLY A 267 -21.71 -23.11 -16.52
C GLY A 267 -22.83 -23.96 -15.96
N SER A 268 -24.09 -23.69 -16.34
CA SER A 268 -25.18 -24.67 -16.22
C SER A 268 -26.28 -24.43 -17.26
N SER A 269 -26.39 -25.40 -18.16
CA SER A 269 -27.54 -25.88 -18.93
C SER A 269 -28.51 -24.87 -19.55
N LEU A 270 -28.41 -24.74 -20.89
CA LEU A 270 -29.58 -24.70 -21.77
C LEU A 270 -29.67 -26.04 -22.51
N PHE A 271 -30.42 -26.96 -21.92
CA PHE A 271 -31.53 -27.68 -22.56
C PHE A 271 -32.68 -27.65 -21.56
#